data_AF-A0A9E5EZ64-F1
#
_entry.id   AF-A0A9E5EZ64-F1
#
_cell.length_a   1.000
_cell.length_b   1.000
_cell.length_c   1.000
_cell.angle_alpha   90.00
_cell.angle_beta   90.00
_cell.angle_gamma   90.00
#
_symmetry.space_group_name_H-M   'P 1'
#
loop_
_entity.id
_entity.type
_entity.pdbx_description
1 polymer ?
#
loop_
_entity_poly.entity_id
_entity_poly.type
_entity_poly.pdbx_seq_one_letter_code
_entity_poly.pdbx_strand_id
1 'polypeptide(L)' 'KKFAVYVKNDKGNIIKVNFGDPNMEIKRDDPERRKNYRARHNCSSPGPKWKANYWSCKMWSAKSVSDILKKK' A
#
# COMPACT_ATOMS: atom_id res chain seq x y z
N LYS A 1 -7.59 -10.37 -7.40
CA LYS A 1 -7.16 -9.41 -6.35
C LYS A 1 -6.37 -10.13 -5.26
N LYS A 2 -5.18 -9.64 -4.88
CA LYS A 2 -4.32 -10.29 -3.88
C LYS A 2 -4.77 -10.07 -2.43
N PHE A 3 -5.08 -8.84 -2.03
CA PHE A 3 -5.55 -8.53 -0.66
C PHE A 3 -6.34 -7.22 -0.58
N ALA A 4 -7.10 -7.04 0.51
CA ALA A 4 -7.93 -5.88 0.80
C ALA A 4 -7.39 -5.09 1.98
N VAL A 5 -7.60 -3.78 2.00
CA VAL A 5 -7.53 -2.98 3.22
C VAL A 5 -8.86 -2.29 3.47
N TYR A 6 -9.41 -2.46 4.67
CA TYR A 6 -10.59 -1.75 5.13
C TYR A 6 -10.17 -0.57 5.98
N VAL A 7 -10.59 0.64 5.63
CA VAL A 7 -10.20 1.89 6.30
C VAL A 7 -11.38 2.80 6.48
N LYS A 8 -11.53 3.36 7.68
CA LYS A 8 -12.51 4.41 7.95
C LYS A 8 -11.98 5.74 7.41
N ASN A 9 -12.80 6.48 6.68
CA ASN A 9 -12.51 7.85 6.28
C ASN A 9 -12.99 8.85 7.36
N ASP A 10 -12.66 10.14 7.19
CA ASP A 10 -13.07 11.18 8.14
C ASP A 10 -14.60 11.33 8.26
N LYS A 11 -15.35 10.94 7.23
CA LYS A 11 -16.82 10.92 7.22
C LYS A 11 -17.41 9.67 7.89
N GLY A 12 -16.57 8.86 8.53
CA GLY A 12 -16.97 7.64 9.23
C GLY A 12 -17.33 6.43 8.36
N ASN A 13 -17.17 6.52 7.04
CA ASN A 13 -17.47 5.44 6.10
C ASN A 13 -16.29 4.46 6.02
N ILE A 14 -16.58 3.16 5.95
CA ILE A 14 -15.58 2.12 5.71
C ILE A 14 -15.33 2.00 4.21
N ILE A 15 -14.13 2.36 3.78
CA ILE A 15 -13.66 2.20 2.42
C ILE A 15 -12.86 0.91 2.31
N LYS A 16 -13.23 0.07 1.35
CA LYS A 16 -12.49 -1.13 0.97
C LYS A 16 -11.58 -0.79 -0.21
N VAL A 17 -10.27 -0.86 0.00
CA VAL A 17 -9.28 -0.66 -1.06
C VAL A 17 -8.69 -2.01 -1.47
N ASN A 18 -8.67 -2.27 -2.77
CA ASN A 18 -8.26 -3.54 -3.35
C ASN A 18 -6.85 -3.43 -3.94
N PHE A 19 -5.97 -4.39 -3.66
CA PHE A 19 -4.60 -4.36 -4.15
C PHE A 19 -4.16 -5.67 -4.81
N GLY A 20 -3.35 -5.50 -5.86
CA GLY A 20 -2.58 -6.53 -6.51
C GLY A 20 -3.38 -7.55 -7.29
N ASP A 21 -2.65 -8.31 -8.09
CA ASP A 21 -3.13 -9.54 -8.73
C ASP A 21 -2.62 -10.76 -7.94
N PRO A 22 -3.43 -11.82 -7.74
CA PRO A 22 -3.00 -13.03 -7.02
C PRO A 22 -1.78 -13.68 -7.66
N ASN A 23 -1.65 -13.58 -8.98
CA ASN A 23 -0.60 -14.23 -9.77
C ASN A 23 0.64 -13.33 -9.95
N MET A 24 0.62 -12.11 -9.40
CA MET A 24 1.74 -11.18 -9.53
C MET A 24 2.33 -10.79 -8.18
N GLU A 25 3.64 -10.57 -8.18
CA GLU A 25 4.39 -10.03 -7.06
C GLU A 25 5.01 -8.68 -7.42
N ILE A 26 4.96 -7.74 -6.47
CA ILE A 26 5.43 -6.38 -6.66
C ILE A 26 6.96 -6.21 -6.53
N LYS A 27 7.73 -7.30 -6.44
CA LYS A 27 9.22 -7.32 -6.31
C LYS A 27 9.76 -6.18 -5.44
N ARG A 28 9.18 -6.03 -4.24
CA ARG A 28 9.46 -4.95 -3.27
C ARG A 28 10.74 -5.17 -2.45
N ASP A 29 11.22 -6.40 -2.47
CA ASP A 29 12.48 -6.89 -1.93
C ASP A 29 13.68 -6.29 -2.68
N ASP A 30 13.52 -6.04 -3.97
CA ASP A 30 14.46 -5.28 -4.79
C ASP A 30 14.49 -3.80 -4.34
N PRO A 31 15.61 -3.33 -3.78
CA PRO A 31 15.73 -1.97 -3.24
C PRO A 31 15.67 -0.90 -4.33
N GLU A 32 16.11 -1.21 -5.54
CA GLU A 32 16.10 -0.28 -6.67
C GLU A 32 14.67 -0.09 -7.17
N ARG A 33 13.93 -1.18 -7.39
CA ARG A 33 12.50 -1.10 -7.74
C ARG A 33 11.71 -0.34 -6.70
N ARG A 34 11.99 -0.59 -5.42
CA ARG A 34 11.35 0.12 -4.31
C ARG A 34 11.65 1.61 -4.35
N LYS A 35 12.90 2.01 -4.56
CA LYS A 35 13.28 3.42 -4.69
C LYS A 35 12.57 4.07 -5.87
N ASN A 36 12.58 3.42 -7.04
CA ASN A 36 11.99 3.93 -8.27
C ASN A 36 10.46 4.09 -8.15
N TYR A 37 9.78 3.10 -7.58
CA TYR A 37 8.34 3.18 -7.32
C TYR A 37 8.03 4.38 -6.41
N ARG A 38 8.73 4.49 -5.28
CA ARG A 38 8.49 5.55 -4.30
C ARG A 38 8.72 6.95 -4.87
N ALA A 39 9.71 7.11 -5.74
CA ALA A 39 10.00 8.37 -6.42
C ALA A 39 8.88 8.77 -7.38
N ARG A 40 8.37 7.81 -8.18
CA ARG A 40 7.31 8.07 -9.17
C ARG A 40 5.93 8.28 -8.57
N HIS A 41 5.67 7.73 -7.39
CA HIS A 41 4.34 7.71 -6.78
C HIS A 41 4.15 8.71 -5.63
N ASN A 42 5.06 9.69 -5.51
CA ASN A 42 5.00 10.75 -4.50
C ASN A 42 4.82 10.19 -3.07
N CYS A 43 5.60 9.15 -2.74
CA CYS A 43 5.47 8.48 -1.44
C CYS A 43 5.99 9.30 -0.25
N SER A 44 6.55 10.49 -0.49
CA SER A 44 6.85 11.50 0.52
C SER A 44 5.59 12.18 1.05
N SER A 45 4.58 12.37 0.20
CA SER A 45 3.27 12.93 0.58
C SER A 45 2.13 12.12 -0.04
N PRO A 46 1.90 10.89 0.44
CA PRO A 46 1.02 9.93 -0.23
C PRO A 46 -0.48 10.18 0.00
N GLY A 47 -0.83 11.24 0.74
CA GLY A 47 -2.20 11.62 1.06
C GLY A 47 -2.82 10.82 2.21
N PRO A 48 -4.15 10.91 2.38
CA PRO A 48 -4.82 10.36 3.56
C PRO A 48 -4.95 8.83 3.54
N LYS A 49 -5.12 8.25 4.74
CA LYS A 49 -5.18 6.79 4.96
C LYS A 49 -6.30 6.08 4.20
N TRP A 50 -7.36 6.75 3.78
CA TRP A 50 -8.45 6.12 3.03
C TRP A 50 -8.25 6.14 1.51
N LYS A 51 -7.11 6.64 1.03
CA LYS A 51 -6.73 6.61 -0.40
C LYS A 51 -5.78 5.44 -0.69
N ALA A 52 -5.85 4.94 -1.92
CA ALA A 52 -5.03 3.81 -2.36
C ALA A 52 -3.53 4.12 -2.31
N ASN A 53 -3.12 5.33 -2.68
CA ASN A 53 -1.70 5.72 -2.74
C ASN A 53 -0.99 5.59 -1.39
N TYR A 54 -1.65 5.99 -0.29
CA TYR A 54 -1.14 5.81 1.06
C TYR A 54 -0.71 4.36 1.34
N TRP A 55 -1.60 3.41 1.03
CA TRP A 55 -1.35 2.00 1.27
C TRP A 55 -0.33 1.43 0.28
N SER A 56 -0.37 1.81 -0.99
CA SER A 56 0.64 1.43 -1.98
C SER A 56 2.04 1.84 -1.51
N CYS A 57 2.21 3.10 -1.10
CA CYS A 57 3.49 3.59 -0.58
C CYS A 57 3.93 2.90 0.70
N LYS A 58 2.98 2.46 1.55
CA LYS A 58 3.26 1.66 2.75
C LYS A 58 3.72 0.24 2.39
N MET A 59 3.10 -0.38 1.38
CA MET A 59 3.42 -1.73 0.90
C MET A 59 4.77 -1.78 0.16
N TRP A 60 5.12 -0.69 -0.52
CA TRP A 60 6.45 -0.44 -1.09
C TRP A 60 7.43 0.11 -0.03
N SER A 61 7.39 -0.45 1.18
CA SER A 61 8.38 -0.21 2.23
C SER A 61 9.23 -1.47 2.48
N ALA A 62 10.18 -1.40 3.41
CA ALA A 62 11.01 -2.55 3.76
C ALA A 62 10.21 -3.70 4.43
N LYS A 63 9.06 -3.40 5.04
CA LYS A 63 8.25 -4.40 5.77
C LYS A 63 7.37 -5.21 4.84
N SER A 64 7.11 -6.46 5.20
CA SER A 64 6.19 -7.30 4.43
C SER A 64 4.75 -6.80 4.50
N VAL A 65 3.99 -7.02 3.43
CA VAL A 65 2.56 -6.68 3.38
C VAL A 65 1.83 -7.39 4.52
N SER A 66 2.17 -8.64 4.79
CA SER A 66 1.63 -9.42 5.91
C SER A 66 1.89 -8.74 7.25
N ASP A 67 3.11 -8.26 7.50
CA ASP A 67 3.45 -7.56 8.77
C ASP A 67 2.73 -6.21 8.87
N ILE A 68 2.56 -5.51 7.75
CA ILE A 68 1.83 -4.24 7.70
C ILE A 68 0.35 -4.43 8.03
N LEU A 69 -0.24 -5.55 7.60
CA LEU A 69 -1.66 -5.86 7.83
C LEU A 69 -1.92 -6.47 9.20
N LYS A 70 -1.00 -7.27 9.75
CA LYS A 70 -1.10 -7.84 11.11
C LYS A 70 -0.99 -6.80 12.21
N LYS A 71 -0.31 -5.69 11.95
CA LYS A 71 -0.07 -4.61 12.93
C LYS A 71 -1.19 -3.57 12.96
N LYS A 72 -2.39 -3.91 12.47
CA LYS A 72 -3.53 -3.02 12.30
C LYS A 72 -4.68 -3.42 13.20
#